data_AF-F9EM54-F1
#
_entry.id   AF-F9EM54-F1
#
_cell.length_a   1.000
_cell.length_b   1.000
_cell.length_c   1.000
_cell.angle_alpha   90.00
_cell.angle_beta   90.00
_cell.angle_gamma   90.00
#
_symmetry.space_group_name_H-M   'P 1'
#
loop_
_entity.id
_entity.type
_entity.pdbx_description
1 polymer ?
#
loop_
_entity_poly.entity_id
_entity_poly.type
_entity_poly.pdbx_seq_one_letter_code
_entity_poly.pdbx_strand_id
1 'polypeptide(L)'
;MANFKFLETEYQLKKLKPKYNNFWYAGKLKGYWCIITVNFYEKMCSITIGAHKEDTHKSLIEILKDEPNLKKAKITTEDATVTISYKIPFFTSSNRKKFDEIIETVISDLKRNGFSTGGFLDGTDDSTLSIVEVGQKYFYLTDSEYKKKSEDLELKKKKILTKKKILF
;
A
#
# COMPACT_ATOMS: atom_id res chain seq x y z
N MET A 1 -9.10 3.60 22.45
CA MET A 1 -8.28 3.04 21.35
C MET A 1 -8.64 3.77 20.06
N ALA A 2 -7.68 4.24 19.26
CA ALA A 2 -7.97 4.78 17.94
C ALA A 2 -8.76 3.73 17.13
N ASN A 3 -10.01 4.01 16.76
CA ASN A 3 -10.87 3.04 16.12
C ASN A 3 -10.89 3.29 14.61
N PHE A 4 -10.39 2.32 13.83
CA PHE A 4 -10.40 2.33 12.37
C PHE A 4 -11.59 1.55 11.79
N LYS A 5 -12.64 1.29 12.59
CA LYS A 5 -13.86 0.59 12.15
C LYS A 5 -14.54 1.23 10.92
N PHE A 6 -14.34 2.54 10.71
CA PHE A 6 -14.83 3.24 9.52
C PHE A 6 -14.27 2.66 8.20
N LEU A 7 -13.07 2.06 8.22
CA LEU A 7 -12.52 1.35 7.07
C LEU A 7 -13.39 0.16 6.66
N GLU A 8 -13.94 -0.56 7.64
CA GLU A 8 -14.82 -1.71 7.41
C GLU A 8 -16.25 -1.26 7.09
N THR A 9 -16.78 -0.26 7.80
CA THR A 9 -18.21 0.11 7.71
C THR A 9 -18.54 1.10 6.61
N GLU A 10 -17.69 2.11 6.39
CA GLU A 10 -17.96 3.19 5.42
C GLU A 10 -17.26 2.92 4.09
N TYR A 11 -16.02 2.43 4.16
CA TYR A 11 -15.21 2.10 2.98
C TYR A 11 -15.32 0.64 2.53
N GLN A 12 -16.03 -0.19 3.30
CA GLN A 12 -16.28 -1.61 2.97
C GLN A 12 -14.98 -2.40 2.70
N LEU A 13 -13.86 -1.98 3.31
CA LEU A 13 -12.59 -2.69 3.18
C LEU A 13 -12.64 -3.99 3.98
N LYS A 14 -12.19 -5.07 3.34
CA LYS A 14 -12.07 -6.38 3.98
C LYS A 14 -10.91 -6.36 4.96
N LYS A 15 -11.18 -6.61 6.23
CA LYS A 15 -10.15 -6.85 7.24
C LYS A 15 -9.45 -8.18 6.98
N LEU A 16 -8.13 -8.16 7.01
CA LEU A 16 -7.28 -9.34 6.83
C LEU A 16 -6.68 -9.80 8.16
N LYS A 17 -6.04 -10.98 8.14
CA LYS A 17 -5.36 -11.52 9.30
C LYS A 17 -4.23 -10.58 9.75
N PRO A 18 -4.21 -10.12 11.02
CA PRO A 18 -3.16 -9.26 11.56
C PRO A 18 -1.78 -9.92 11.51
N LYS A 19 -0.72 -9.11 11.34
CA LYS A 19 0.69 -9.56 11.34
C LYS A 19 1.59 -8.51 11.97
N TYR A 20 2.50 -8.92 12.85
CA TYR A 20 3.51 -8.03 13.46
C TYR A 20 2.93 -6.71 13.98
N ASN A 21 1.88 -6.79 14.82
CA ASN A 21 1.16 -5.64 15.38
C ASN A 21 0.43 -4.74 14.37
N ASN A 22 0.40 -5.14 13.10
CA ASN A 22 -0.33 -4.44 12.05
C ASN A 22 -1.70 -5.07 11.83
N PHE A 23 -2.71 -4.20 11.82
CA PHE A 23 -4.04 -4.50 11.28
C PHE A 23 -4.02 -4.16 9.79
N TRP A 24 -4.59 -5.06 8.99
CA TRP A 24 -4.57 -4.95 7.54
C TRP A 24 -5.99 -4.90 7.00
N TYR A 25 -6.23 -4.02 6.05
CA TYR A 25 -7.51 -3.88 5.35
C TYR A 25 -7.23 -3.80 3.86
N ALA A 26 -8.08 -4.41 3.06
CA ALA A 26 -7.91 -4.43 1.62
C ALA A 26 -9.24 -4.27 0.90
N GLY A 27 -9.20 -3.56 -0.23
CA GLY A 27 -10.35 -3.38 -1.08
C GLY A 27 -10.06 -2.39 -2.19
N LYS A 28 -11.11 -1.75 -2.69
CA LYS A 28 -11.02 -0.62 -3.62
C LYS A 28 -11.47 0.66 -2.92
N LEU A 29 -10.70 1.72 -3.11
CA LEU A 29 -11.12 3.09 -2.78
C LEU A 29 -11.29 3.86 -4.07
N LYS A 30 -12.52 4.32 -4.34
CA LYS A 30 -12.87 5.11 -5.55
C LYS A 30 -12.37 4.51 -6.88
N GLY A 31 -12.36 3.18 -6.96
CA GLY A 31 -11.92 2.42 -8.12
C GLY A 31 -10.48 1.89 -8.04
N TYR A 32 -9.63 2.42 -7.15
CA TYR A 32 -8.23 2.02 -7.02
C TYR A 32 -8.04 0.89 -6.02
N TRP A 33 -7.27 -0.14 -6.38
CA TRP A 33 -6.87 -1.20 -5.47
C TRP A 33 -5.97 -0.66 -4.37
N CYS A 34 -6.31 -0.96 -3.11
CA CYS A 34 -5.55 -0.44 -1.97
C CYS A 34 -5.45 -1.43 -0.81
N ILE A 35 -4.36 -1.28 -0.06
CA ILE A 35 -4.12 -1.95 1.21
C ILE A 35 -3.82 -0.90 2.27
N ILE A 36 -4.54 -0.96 3.39
CA ILE A 36 -4.34 -0.10 4.54
C ILE A 36 -3.70 -0.90 5.67
N THR A 37 -2.60 -0.40 6.20
CA THR A 37 -1.88 -0.99 7.32
C THR A 37 -1.93 -0.03 8.51
N VAL A 38 -2.46 -0.49 9.63
CA VAL A 38 -2.56 0.29 10.87
C VAL A 38 -1.73 -0.36 11.96
N ASN A 39 -0.70 0.35 12.42
CA ASN A 39 0.14 -0.04 13.54
C ASN A 39 -0.18 0.86 14.76
N PHE A 40 -0.83 0.31 15.78
CA PHE A 40 -1.17 1.08 16.98
C PHE A 40 0.02 1.30 17.92
N TYR A 41 1.04 0.44 17.84
CA TYR A 41 2.24 0.55 18.65
C TYR A 41 3.12 1.71 18.16
N GLU A 42 3.41 1.73 16.86
CA GLU A 42 4.15 2.81 16.20
C GLU A 42 3.28 4.05 15.94
N LYS A 43 1.98 3.96 16.22
CA LYS A 43 0.97 4.99 15.95
C LYS A 43 1.03 5.45 14.49
N MET A 44 1.12 4.51 13.56
CA MET A 44 1.32 4.77 12.13
C MET A 44 0.20 4.13 11.30
N CYS A 45 -0.36 4.89 10.38
CA CYS A 45 -1.25 4.38 9.33
C CYS A 45 -0.52 4.51 7.99
N SER A 46 -0.57 3.45 7.18
CA SER A 46 -0.03 3.44 5.82
C SER A 46 -1.11 3.04 4.84
N ILE A 47 -1.19 3.80 3.74
CA ILE A 47 -2.13 3.60 2.65
C ILE A 47 -1.31 3.26 1.42
N THR A 48 -1.36 2.02 0.96
CA THR A 48 -0.71 1.56 -0.27
C THR A 48 -1.76 1.45 -1.37
N ILE A 49 -1.53 2.11 -2.51
CA ILE A 49 -2.45 2.16 -3.64
C ILE A 49 -1.71 1.66 -4.89
N GLY A 50 -2.34 0.75 -5.63
CA GLY A 50 -1.89 0.36 -6.97
C GLY A 50 -2.10 1.52 -7.93
N ALA A 51 -0.99 2.07 -8.42
CA ALA A 51 -0.93 3.27 -9.25
C ALA A 51 0.14 3.06 -10.33
N HIS A 52 -0.31 2.78 -11.54
CA HIS A 52 0.55 2.49 -12.67
C HIS A 52 0.41 3.56 -13.76
N LYS A 53 1.52 3.83 -14.46
CA LYS A 53 1.59 4.66 -15.65
C LYS A 53 2.80 4.19 -16.47
N GLU A 54 2.59 3.85 -17.73
CA GLU A 54 3.61 3.23 -18.61
C GLU A 54 4.87 4.08 -18.78
N ASP A 55 4.80 5.40 -18.56
CA ASP A 55 5.82 6.36 -18.97
C ASP A 55 6.48 7.21 -17.87
N THR A 56 6.37 6.89 -16.57
CA THR A 56 7.00 7.79 -15.57
C THR A 56 7.39 7.17 -14.22
N HIS A 57 8.69 6.95 -14.02
CA HIS A 57 9.26 6.70 -12.68
C HIS A 57 9.49 7.98 -11.86
N LYS A 58 9.46 9.18 -12.47
CA LYS A 58 9.86 10.42 -11.78
C LYS A 58 8.75 11.42 -11.41
N SER A 59 7.47 11.16 -11.65
CA SER A 59 6.43 12.20 -11.53
C SER A 59 5.55 12.12 -10.27
N LEU A 60 5.19 10.92 -9.77
CA LEU A 60 4.14 10.80 -8.74
C LEU A 60 4.56 11.32 -7.36
N ILE A 61 5.80 11.02 -6.94
CA ILE A 61 6.30 11.51 -5.63
C ILE A 61 6.38 13.03 -5.63
N GLU A 62 6.79 13.65 -6.74
CA GLU A 62 6.91 15.10 -6.84
C GLU A 62 5.53 15.77 -6.73
N ILE A 63 4.55 15.28 -7.51
CA ILE A 63 3.15 15.75 -7.45
C ILE A 63 2.61 15.68 -6.02
N LEU A 64 2.75 14.52 -5.37
CA LEU A 64 2.17 14.31 -4.04
C LEU A 64 2.93 15.03 -2.92
N LYS A 65 4.21 15.37 -3.10
CA LYS A 65 5.00 16.11 -2.10
C LYS A 65 4.61 17.59 -2.02
N ASP A 66 4.15 18.17 -3.12
CA ASP A 66 3.73 19.56 -3.18
C ASP A 66 2.36 19.78 -2.52
N GLU A 67 1.59 18.70 -2.33
CA GLU A 67 0.27 18.76 -1.71
C GLU A 67 0.33 19.14 -0.22
N PRO A 68 -0.34 20.23 0.20
CA PRO A 68 -0.30 20.72 1.58
C PRO A 68 -0.82 19.68 2.58
N ASN A 69 -1.78 18.85 2.17
CA ASN A 69 -2.39 17.82 3.00
C ASN A 69 -1.44 16.65 3.31
N LEU A 70 -0.40 16.47 2.50
CA LEU A 70 0.56 15.37 2.55
C LEU A 70 1.93 15.76 3.09
N LYS A 71 2.20 17.04 3.40
CA LYS A 71 3.50 17.54 3.91
C LYS A 71 4.06 16.78 5.12
N LYS A 72 3.19 16.24 5.98
CA LYS A 72 3.58 15.47 7.19
C LYS A 72 3.56 13.96 6.98
N ALA A 73 3.17 13.50 5.79
CA ALA A 73 3.15 12.11 5.43
C ALA A 73 4.46 11.72 4.74
N LYS A 74 4.91 10.50 4.97
CA LYS A 74 6.00 9.89 4.22
C LYS A 74 5.41 9.25 2.97
N ILE A 75 5.87 9.67 1.80
CA ILE A 75 5.45 9.13 0.52
C ILE A 75 6.60 8.31 -0.07
N THR A 76 6.31 7.07 -0.46
CA THR A 76 7.26 6.17 -1.12
C THR A 76 6.59 5.48 -2.29
N THR A 77 7.32 5.24 -3.36
CA THR A 77 6.87 4.40 -4.48
C THR A 77 7.73 3.14 -4.53
N GLU A 78 7.09 2.00 -4.72
CA GLU A 78 7.73 0.70 -4.91
C GLU A 78 6.90 -0.02 -5.96
N ASP A 79 7.55 -0.52 -7.01
CA ASP A 79 6.88 -1.18 -8.13
C ASP A 79 5.74 -0.30 -8.71
N ALA A 80 4.58 -0.88 -9.03
CA ALA A 80 3.38 -0.17 -9.47
C ALA A 80 2.52 0.37 -8.31
N THR A 81 3.14 0.78 -7.19
CA THR A 81 2.42 1.30 -6.03
C THR A 81 2.96 2.61 -5.51
N VAL A 82 2.07 3.37 -4.88
CA VAL A 82 2.39 4.48 -3.99
C VAL A 82 1.93 4.17 -2.58
N THR A 83 2.79 4.44 -1.61
CA THR A 83 2.47 4.29 -0.19
C THR A 83 2.58 5.63 0.52
N ILE A 84 1.53 6.00 1.22
CA ILE A 84 1.43 7.22 2.02
C ILE A 84 1.30 6.81 3.49
N SER A 85 2.31 7.12 4.29
CA SER A 85 2.35 6.79 5.71
C SER A 85 2.26 8.05 6.57
N TYR A 86 1.36 8.07 7.55
CA TYR A 86 1.16 9.20 8.45
C TYR A 86 0.94 8.75 9.89
N LYS A 87 1.30 9.63 10.85
CA LYS A 87 1.07 9.38 12.27
C LYS A 87 -0.44 9.44 12.57
N ILE A 88 -0.93 8.44 13.29
CA ILE A 88 -2.33 8.32 13.72
C ILE A 88 -2.62 9.45 14.72
N PRO A 89 -3.57 10.36 14.43
CA PRO A 89 -4.06 11.32 15.41
C PRO A 89 -4.53 10.66 16.71
N PHE A 90 -4.36 11.36 17.83
CA PHE A 90 -4.78 10.84 19.14
C PHE A 90 -6.30 10.67 19.25
N PHE A 91 -7.07 11.54 18.58
CA PHE A 91 -8.53 11.54 18.59
C PHE A 91 -9.11 10.69 17.44
N THR A 92 -10.13 9.86 17.74
CA THR A 92 -10.75 8.93 16.79
C THR A 92 -11.44 9.61 15.61
N SER A 93 -12.20 10.69 15.87
CA SER A 93 -12.85 11.49 14.84
C SER A 93 -11.83 12.12 13.87
N SER A 94 -10.67 12.51 14.38
CA SER A 94 -9.57 13.04 13.58
C SER A 94 -8.90 11.98 12.69
N ASN A 95 -8.98 10.70 13.04
CA ASN A 95 -8.42 9.62 12.20
C ASN A 95 -9.18 9.49 10.88
N ARG A 96 -10.51 9.47 10.94
CA ARG A 96 -11.38 9.43 9.75
C ARG A 96 -11.16 10.65 8.89
N LYS A 97 -11.29 11.85 9.49
CA LYS A 97 -11.07 13.11 8.75
C LYS A 97 -9.71 13.15 8.07
N LYS A 98 -8.63 12.75 8.76
CA LYS A 98 -7.29 12.74 8.18
C LYS A 98 -7.14 11.70 7.06
N PHE A 99 -7.77 10.54 7.23
CA PHE A 99 -7.79 9.50 6.20
C PHE A 99 -8.52 10.01 4.95
N ASP A 100 -9.70 10.60 5.11
CA ASP A 100 -10.50 11.16 4.01
C ASP A 100 -9.70 12.21 3.25
N GLU A 101 -9.11 13.19 3.95
CA GLU A 101 -8.25 14.22 3.33
C GLU A 101 -7.13 13.62 2.48
N ILE A 102 -6.44 12.58 2.98
CA ILE A 102 -5.34 11.94 2.27
C ILE A 102 -5.86 11.18 1.05
N ILE A 103 -6.91 10.37 1.20
CA ILE A 103 -7.48 9.58 0.10
C ILE A 103 -8.05 10.47 -1.00
N GLU A 104 -8.79 11.52 -0.63
CA GLU A 104 -9.32 12.49 -1.58
C GLU A 104 -8.21 13.15 -2.38
N THR A 105 -7.16 13.62 -1.71
CA THR A 105 -6.01 14.27 -2.36
C THR A 105 -5.31 13.30 -3.31
N VAL A 106 -4.85 12.15 -2.77
CA VAL A 106 -4.06 11.19 -3.54
C VAL A 106 -4.83 10.64 -4.74
N ILE A 107 -6.08 10.20 -4.56
CA ILE A 107 -6.86 9.64 -5.68
C ILE A 107 -7.19 10.71 -6.72
N SER A 108 -7.45 11.95 -6.30
CA SER A 108 -7.69 13.05 -7.24
C SER A 108 -6.44 13.34 -8.09
N ASP A 109 -5.26 13.32 -7.48
CA ASP A 109 -4.00 13.51 -8.20
C ASP A 109 -3.69 12.35 -9.13
N LEU A 110 -3.92 11.11 -8.70
CA LEU A 110 -3.78 9.94 -9.55
C LEU A 110 -4.67 10.05 -10.79
N LYS A 111 -5.95 10.38 -10.61
CA LYS A 111 -6.89 10.56 -11.72
C LYS A 111 -6.48 11.72 -12.64
N ARG A 112 -6.16 12.89 -12.08
CA ARG A 112 -5.78 14.10 -12.83
C ARG A 112 -4.53 13.88 -13.68
N ASN A 113 -3.61 13.04 -13.22
CA ASN A 113 -2.35 12.77 -13.91
C ASN A 113 -2.35 11.46 -14.73
N GLY A 114 -3.52 10.82 -14.89
CA GLY A 114 -3.71 9.67 -15.76
C GLY A 114 -3.12 8.37 -15.24
N PHE A 115 -3.02 8.19 -13.92
CA PHE A 115 -2.59 6.91 -13.33
C PHE A 115 -3.75 5.92 -13.32
N SER A 116 -3.52 4.74 -13.88
CA SER A 116 -4.42 3.59 -13.77
C SER A 116 -4.15 2.81 -12.49
N THR A 117 -5.05 1.89 -12.15
CA THR A 117 -4.89 0.96 -11.03
C THR A 117 -4.71 -0.45 -11.56
N GLY A 118 -4.15 -1.34 -10.73
CA GLY A 118 -3.97 -2.74 -11.06
C GLY A 118 -3.06 -3.43 -10.05
N GLY A 119 -2.40 -4.50 -10.51
CA GLY A 119 -1.39 -5.27 -9.80
C GLY A 119 -0.32 -4.40 -9.18
N PHE A 120 0.11 -4.77 -7.97
CA PHE A 120 1.08 -4.00 -7.21
C PHE A 120 2.50 -4.18 -7.72
N LEU A 121 2.77 -5.13 -8.64
CA LEU A 121 4.10 -5.31 -9.20
C LEU A 121 4.24 -4.52 -10.51
N ASP A 122 3.38 -4.78 -11.49
CA ASP A 122 3.52 -4.16 -12.82
C ASP A 122 2.32 -3.33 -13.26
N GLY A 123 1.24 -3.27 -12.47
CA GLY A 123 0.05 -2.50 -12.79
C GLY A 123 -0.99 -3.27 -13.59
N THR A 124 -0.79 -4.57 -13.83
CA THR A 124 -1.75 -5.39 -14.57
C THR A 124 -3.07 -5.54 -13.81
N ASP A 125 -4.18 -5.09 -14.40
CA ASP A 125 -5.54 -5.27 -13.88
C ASP A 125 -6.29 -6.29 -14.74
N ASP A 126 -5.86 -7.55 -14.67
CA ASP A 126 -6.57 -8.66 -15.32
C ASP A 126 -7.55 -9.36 -14.35
N SER A 127 -8.35 -10.29 -14.86
CA SER A 127 -9.35 -11.01 -14.06
C SER A 127 -8.79 -11.92 -12.98
N THR A 128 -7.46 -12.11 -12.91
CA THR A 128 -6.78 -12.97 -11.93
C THR A 128 -6.26 -12.18 -10.72
N LEU A 129 -6.35 -10.86 -10.76
CA LEU A 129 -5.84 -10.01 -9.70
C LEU A 129 -6.53 -10.31 -8.37
N SER A 130 -5.73 -10.75 -7.40
CA SER A 130 -6.24 -11.17 -6.09
C SER A 130 -5.30 -10.75 -4.97
N ILE A 131 -5.82 -10.73 -3.75
CA ILE A 131 -5.01 -10.43 -2.58
C ILE A 131 -4.26 -11.67 -2.13
N VAL A 132 -2.92 -11.57 -2.14
CA VAL A 132 -2.02 -12.67 -1.79
C VAL A 132 -1.08 -12.26 -0.67
N GLU A 133 -0.65 -13.26 0.10
CA GLU A 133 0.36 -13.13 1.13
C GLU A 133 1.74 -13.48 0.57
N VAL A 134 2.68 -12.53 0.63
CA VAL A 134 4.09 -12.78 0.28
C VAL A 134 4.98 -12.33 1.43
N GLY A 135 5.59 -13.31 2.11
CA GLY A 135 6.35 -13.06 3.32
C GLY A 135 5.46 -12.46 4.43
N GLN A 136 5.79 -11.26 4.89
CA GLN A 136 5.08 -10.59 6.00
C GLN A 136 4.09 -9.52 5.55
N LYS A 137 3.90 -9.33 4.24
CA LYS A 137 3.05 -8.30 3.65
C LYS A 137 1.94 -8.94 2.81
N TYR A 138 0.92 -8.15 2.51
CA TYR A 138 -0.11 -8.48 1.52
C TYR A 138 0.10 -7.63 0.27
N PHE A 139 -0.28 -8.18 -0.88
CA PHE A 139 -0.21 -7.51 -2.17
C PHE A 139 -1.43 -7.87 -3.00
N TYR A 140 -1.86 -6.97 -3.88
CA TYR A 140 -2.70 -7.35 -5.01
C TYR A 140 -1.80 -7.78 -6.15
N LEU A 141 -1.80 -9.07 -6.50
CA LEU A 141 -1.00 -9.62 -7.60
C LEU A 141 -1.87 -10.55 -8.45
N THR A 142 -1.60 -10.56 -9.74
CA THR A 142 -2.02 -11.63 -10.65
C THR A 142 -1.26 -12.92 -10.32
N ASP A 143 -1.74 -14.06 -10.83
CA ASP A 143 -1.06 -15.34 -10.64
C ASP A 143 0.40 -15.31 -11.16
N SER A 144 0.60 -14.62 -12.28
CA SER A 144 1.92 -14.43 -12.91
C SER A 144 2.85 -13.56 -12.04
N GLU A 145 2.35 -12.44 -11.51
CA GLU A 145 3.11 -11.58 -10.61
C GLU A 145 3.43 -12.30 -9.28
N TYR A 146 2.48 -13.08 -8.74
CA TYR A 146 2.69 -13.85 -7.51
C TYR A 146 3.82 -14.87 -7.68
N LYS A 147 3.80 -15.62 -8.78
CA LYS A 147 4.85 -16.61 -9.09
C LYS A 147 6.23 -15.94 -9.14
N LYS A 148 6.37 -14.84 -9.89
CA LYS A 148 7.62 -14.05 -9.97
C LYS A 148 8.09 -13.60 -8.59
N LYS A 149 7.21 -12.97 -7.80
CA LYS A 149 7.54 -12.42 -6.47
C LYS A 149 7.94 -13.52 -5.48
N SER A 150 7.33 -14.69 -5.57
CA SER A 150 7.65 -15.85 -4.73
C SER A 150 9.04 -16.42 -5.05
N GLU A 151 9.34 -16.64 -6.34
CA GLU A 151 10.64 -17.14 -6.82
C GLU A 151 11.78 -16.20 -6.43
N ASP A 152 11.59 -14.88 -6.59
CA ASP A 152 12.53 -13.85 -6.15
C ASP A 152 12.81 -13.91 -4.64
N LEU A 153 11.78 -14.15 -3.83
CA LEU A 153 11.91 -14.26 -2.39
C LEU A 153 12.72 -15.50 -2.00
N GLU A 154 12.49 -16.64 -2.65
CA GLU A 154 13.28 -17.86 -2.43
C GLU A 154 14.74 -17.68 -2.83
N LEU A 155 14.99 -17.04 -3.97
CA LEU A 155 16.35 -16.76 -4.44
C LEU A 155 17.10 -15.84 -3.46
N LYS A 156 16.44 -14.80 -2.94
CA LYS A 156 17.00 -13.92 -1.91
C LYS A 156 17.34 -14.70 -0.63
N LYS A 157 16.46 -15.60 -0.17
CA LYS A 157 16.72 -16.45 1.00
C LYS A 157 17.93 -17.37 0.79
N LYS A 158 18.02 -18.04 -0.37
CA LYS A 158 19.15 -18.91 -0.73
C LYS A 158 20.47 -18.12 -0.76
N LYS A 159 20.50 -16.94 -1.41
CA LYS A 159 21.68 -16.06 -1.44
C LYS A 159 22.15 -15.63 -0.04
N ILE A 160 21.22 -15.30 0.86
CA ILE A 160 21.56 -14.93 2.25
C ILE A 160 22.17 -16.13 3.00
N LEU A 161 21.59 -17.32 2.84
CA LEU A 161 22.11 -18.54 3.48
C LEU A 161 23.51 -18.89 2.97
N THR A 162 23.76 -18.80 1.67
CA THR A 162 25.09 -19.04 1.07
C THR A 162 26.11 -18.02 1.56
N LYS A 163 25.77 -16.72 1.60
CA LYS A 163 26.67 -15.69 2.14
C LYS A 163 27.02 -15.96 3.61
N LYS A 164 26.05 -16.36 4.43
CA LYS A 164 26.31 -16.72 5.83
C LYS A 164 27.26 -17.91 5.95
N LYS A 165 27.12 -18.94 5.11
CA LYS A 165 28.02 -20.12 5.13
C LYS A 165 29.47 -19.82 4.73
N ILE A 166 29.74 -18.74 3.98
CA ILE A 166 31.10 -18.36 3.55
C ILE A 166 31.81 -17.52 4.64
N LEU A 167 31.06 -16.99 5.61
CA LEU A 167 31.55 -16.13 6.69
C LEU A 167 31.85 -16.89 8.00
N PHE A 168 31.84 -18.23 7.98
CA PHE A 168 32.20 -19.10 9.10
C PHE A 168 33.35 -20.02 8.72
#